data_AF-A0A519MKF8-F1
#
_entry.id   AF-A0A519MKF8-F1
#
_cell.length_a   1.000
_cell.length_b   1.000
_cell.length_c   1.000
_cell.angle_alpha   90.00
_cell.angle_beta   90.00
_cell.angle_gamma   90.00
#
_symmetry.space_group_name_H-M   'P 1'
#
loop_
_entity.id
_entity.type
_entity.pdbx_description
1 polymer ?
#
loop_
_entity_poly.entity_id
_entity_poly.type
_entity_poly.pdbx_seq_one_letter_code
_entity_poly.pdbx_strand_id
1 'polypeptide(L)' 'MNPQELKSIMGSGLLSFPITDFDEQGEFRPKTYIERL' A
#
# COMPACT_ATOMS: atom_id res chain seq x y z
N MET A 1 -13.57 10.94 -3.44
CA MET A 1 -13.31 10.60 -2.03
C MET A 1 -13.15 11.89 -1.26
N ASN A 2 -14.11 12.22 -0.40
CA ASN A 2 -13.95 13.31 0.56
C ASN A 2 -13.35 12.77 1.88
N PRO A 3 -12.81 13.63 2.77
CA PRO A 3 -12.20 13.18 4.02
C PRO A 3 -13.14 12.37 4.93
N GLN A 4 -14.45 12.63 4.87
CA GLN A 4 -15.45 11.94 5.68
C GLN A 4 -15.68 10.49 5.21
N GLU A 5 -15.69 10.26 3.90
CA GLU A 5 -15.73 8.93 3.30
C GLU A 5 -14.46 8.14 3.65
N LEU A 6 -13.29 8.78 3.57
CA LEU A 6 -12.01 8.13 3.92
C LEU A 6 -12.00 7.66 5.38
N LYS A 7 -12.48 8.50 6.31
CA LYS A 7 -12.60 8.14 7.74
C LYS A 7 -13.47 6.90 7.94
N SER A 8 -14.57 6.80 7.21
CA SER A 8 -15.46 5.63 7.28
C SER A 8 -14.76 4.36 6.76
N ILE A 9 -14.02 4.46 5.66
CA ILE A 9 -13.29 3.34 5.05
C ILE A 9 -12.14 2.86 5.97
N MET A 10 -11.39 3.78 6.58
CA MET A 10 -10.30 3.43 7.49
C MET A 10 -10.77 2.71 8.76
N GLY A 11 -12.02 2.92 9.18
CA GLY A 11 -12.61 2.28 10.36
C GLY A 11 -13.36 0.96 10.09
N SER A 12 -13.55 0.57 8.82
CA SER A 12 -14.38 -0.59 8.47
C SER A 12 -13.62 -1.92 8.41
N GLY A 13 -12.29 -1.92 8.63
CA GLY A 13 -11.49 -3.13 8.54
C GLY A 13 -10.03 -2.95 8.94
N LEU A 14 -9.24 -3.99 8.65
CA LEU A 14 -7.79 -3.97 8.85
C LEU A 14 -7.11 -3.17 7.74
N LEU A 15 -6.14 -2.34 8.11
CA LEU A 15 -5.37 -1.54 7.17
C LEU A 15 -4.16 -2.36 6.67
N SER A 16 -3.99 -2.44 5.36
CA SER A 16 -2.82 -3.05 4.73
C SER A 16 -1.72 -1.99 4.53
N PHE A 17 -0.50 -2.32 4.94
CA PHE A 17 0.69 -1.49 4.77
C PHE A 17 1.79 -2.34 4.11
N PRO A 18 1.75 -2.51 2.78
CA PRO A 18 2.71 -3.34 2.04
C PRO A 18 4.12 -2.74 2.08
N ILE A 19 5.12 -3.61 2.06
CA ILE A 19 6.52 -3.21 1.98
C ILE A 19 6.85 -2.79 0.55
N THR A 20 7.59 -1.69 0.40
CA THR A 20 8.15 -1.28 -0.89
C THR A 20 9.43 -2.06 -1.17
N ASP A 21 9.43 -2.87 -2.22
CA ASP A 21 10.60 -3.65 -2.62
C ASP A 21 11.55 -2.81 -3.50
N PHE A 22 12.84 -2.90 -3.19
CA PHE A 22 13.94 -2.36 -3.98
C PHE A 22 14.93 -3.47 -4.32
N ASP A 23 15.68 -3.34 -5.42
CA ASP A 23 16.79 -4.24 -5.73
C ASP A 23 18.11 -3.82 -5.04
N GLU A 24 19.18 -4.54 -5.34
CA GLU A 24 20.51 -4.30 -4.75
C GLU A 24 21.11 -2.94 -5.14
N GLN A 25 20.64 -2.33 -6.23
CA GLN A 25 21.05 -1.00 -6.68
C GLN A 25 20.17 0.10 -6.07
N GLY A 26 19.12 -0.28 -5.32
CA GLY A 26 18.15 0.64 -4.74
C GLY A 26 17.06 1.06 -5.72
N GLU A 27 16.92 0.37 -6.86
CA GLU A 27 15.87 0.66 -7.85
C GLU A 27 14.56 -0.02 -7.44
N PHE A 28 13.45 0.70 -7.63
CA PHE A 28 12.13 0.22 -7.24
C PHE A 28 11.70 -1.00 -8.07
N ARG A 29 11.16 -2.03 -7.40
CA ARG A 29 10.67 -3.26 -8.03
C ARG A 29 9.13 -3.31 -8.07
N PRO A 30 8.48 -2.81 -9.13
CA PRO A 30 7.02 -2.72 -9.20
C PRO A 30 6.33 -4.08 -9.20
N LYS A 31 6.93 -5.09 -9.83
CA LYS A 31 6.33 -6.42 -9.96
C LYS A 31 6.10 -7.06 -8.58
N THR A 32 7.14 -7.08 -7.74
CA THR A 32 7.06 -7.72 -6.43
C THR A 32 6.23 -6.89 -5.44
N TYR A 33 6.22 -5.56 -5.59
CA TYR A 33 5.32 -4.70 -4.83
C TYR A 33 3.85 -5.02 -5.09
N ILE A 34 3.46 -5.19 -6.37
CA ILE A 34 2.08 -5.54 -6.75
C ILE A 34 1.67 -6.92 -6.24
N GLU A 35 2.60 -7.88 -6.18
CA GLU A 35 2.35 -9.22 -5.63
C GLU A 35 2.01 -9.21 -4.12
N ARG A 36 2.27 -8.10 -3.41
CA ARG A 36 1.99 -7.92 -1.98
C ARG A 36 0.73 -7.08 -1.69
N LEU A 37 0.06 -6.56 -2.73
CA LEU A 37 -1.19 -5.80 -2.63
C LEU A 37 -2.39 -6.74 -2.55
#